data_AF-A0A529WUI5-F1
#
_entry.id   AF-A0A529WUI5-F1
#
_cell.length_a   1.000
_cell.length_b   1.000
_cell.length_c   1.000
_cell.angle_alpha   90.00
_cell.angle_beta   90.00
_cell.angle_gamma   90.00
#
_symmetry.space_group_name_H-M   'P 1'
#
loop_
_entity.id
_entity.type
_entity.pdbx_description
1 polymer ?
#
loop_
_entity_poly.entity_id
_entity_poly.type
_entity_poly.pdbx_seq_one_letter_code
_entity_poly.pdbx_strand_id
1 'polypeptide(L)'
;MADITDNLTGDPLTVTDPTTTGSIDPVAPPAISLDQADADYAPGETVGITATNVSDGGTFTFEVAHLSAGADGVLGTADDVLAYDLTGTGTPWTVTDGGSGDLDGVVNGSIQTSWFVNGDAANQAFMLTATDEATGASATANFTDAPPPPPPLNPPTYDLTFANTVTINGAIFSSSDVATGAGTGLLDPFVRISQQGNNTSEQGYNTDASVKVLDDTTQGGSQYVHAVNISDIPIQFINGVGYYRFDLDINESNTSTSQNLSLDSLQIWQASVGNLSNYDPGAAPDQSTGAFPAGDNASLIYNMDAGGDKFVGLNGSLQPGSGNTTDMSLLVPVSSFDPSKPYIYLYSAMGYQDGTYQGPTESAQSTWTSESGFEEWNRQIGQVIDGHKFNDLNADGVWEAGEPALAGWTIYIDANNNNTLDAGEPFAVTDANGYYKFTVTPGTYTIREQPQAGWTQDAPNNAQGEFTITVAAGQNSHNNDFGNFQLGSISGH
;
A
#
# COMPACT_ATOMS: atom_id res chain seq x y z
N MET A 1 -22.38 -68.66 -43.68
CA MET A 1 -21.95 -67.37 -43.12
C MET A 1 -22.41 -67.44 -41.67
N ALA A 2 -21.60 -67.99 -40.76
CA ALA A 2 -20.35 -67.44 -40.22
C ALA A 2 -20.65 -66.25 -39.28
N ASP A 3 -20.24 -66.22 -38.01
CA ASP A 3 -19.22 -67.07 -37.35
C ASP A 3 -19.59 -67.56 -35.93
N ILE A 4 -18.62 -68.17 -35.24
CA ILE A 4 -18.66 -68.93 -33.97
C ILE A 4 -17.49 -68.40 -33.09
N THR A 5 -17.47 -68.41 -31.75
CA THR A 5 -18.28 -69.14 -30.75
C THR A 5 -19.23 -68.17 -29.96
N ASP A 6 -19.50 -68.19 -28.64
CA ASP A 6 -19.00 -68.97 -27.49
C ASP A 6 -20.08 -69.24 -26.41
N ASN A 7 -19.74 -70.11 -25.45
CA ASN A 7 -20.64 -70.69 -24.46
C ASN A 7 -20.00 -70.74 -23.07
N LEU A 8 -20.56 -69.99 -22.11
CA LEU A 8 -20.36 -70.22 -20.68
C LEU A 8 -21.71 -70.22 -19.94
N THR A 9 -22.25 -71.43 -19.75
CA THR A 9 -23.29 -71.71 -18.76
C THR A 9 -22.70 -71.53 -17.35
N GLY A 10 -22.89 -70.37 -16.74
CA GLY A 10 -22.26 -70.07 -15.45
C GLY A 10 -22.52 -68.67 -14.91
N ASP A 11 -23.78 -68.23 -14.86
CA ASP A 11 -24.18 -67.03 -14.11
C ASP A 11 -24.91 -67.43 -12.81
N PRO A 12 -24.22 -67.36 -11.66
CA PRO A 12 -24.83 -67.42 -10.33
C PRO A 12 -24.76 -66.05 -9.64
N LEU A 13 -25.40 -65.01 -10.17
CA LEU A 13 -25.71 -63.74 -9.47
C LEU A 13 -26.69 -63.92 -8.27
N THR A 14 -26.53 -65.01 -7.52
CA THR A 14 -27.23 -65.34 -6.27
C THR A 14 -26.27 -66.03 -5.29
N VAL A 15 -25.11 -65.42 -5.02
CA VAL A 15 -24.25 -65.78 -3.89
C VAL A 15 -24.13 -64.57 -2.99
N THR A 16 -24.75 -64.64 -1.80
CA THR A 16 -24.44 -63.73 -0.69
C THR A 16 -23.03 -64.02 -0.23
N ASP A 17 -22.12 -63.05 -0.37
CA ASP A 17 -20.74 -63.20 0.09
C ASP A 17 -20.69 -63.21 1.63
N PRO A 18 -20.15 -64.27 2.28
CA PRO A 18 -20.01 -64.35 3.72
C PRO A 18 -18.55 -64.17 4.18
N THR A 19 -17.64 -63.59 3.40
CA THR A 19 -16.21 -63.45 3.79
C THR A 19 -15.92 -62.32 4.79
N THR A 20 -16.70 -62.22 5.87
CA THR A 20 -16.24 -61.57 7.11
C THR A 20 -15.23 -62.46 7.84
N THR A 21 -14.04 -62.64 7.27
CA THR A 21 -12.83 -63.07 8.01
C THR A 21 -11.57 -62.88 7.15
N GLY A 22 -10.69 -61.96 7.55
CA GLY A 22 -9.28 -61.99 7.12
C GLY A 22 -8.78 -60.87 6.20
N SER A 23 -9.53 -59.77 5.98
CA SER A 23 -8.83 -58.54 5.59
C SER A 23 -7.96 -58.09 6.76
N ILE A 24 -6.69 -57.82 6.46
CA ILE A 24 -5.71 -57.25 7.39
C ILE A 24 -5.23 -55.87 6.90
N ASP A 25 -6.07 -55.19 6.10
CA ASP A 25 -5.90 -53.76 5.93
C ASP A 25 -5.89 -53.11 7.33
N PRO A 26 -4.93 -52.21 7.62
CA PRO A 26 -4.93 -51.50 8.88
C PRO A 26 -6.19 -50.64 8.95
N VAL A 27 -7.09 -50.96 9.88
CA VAL A 27 -8.19 -50.08 10.25
C VAL A 27 -7.57 -48.72 10.54
N ALA A 28 -8.01 -47.71 9.80
CA ALA A 28 -7.49 -46.35 9.96
C ALA A 28 -7.70 -45.93 11.43
N PRO A 29 -6.71 -45.28 12.07
CA PRO A 29 -6.88 -44.84 13.45
C PRO A 29 -8.11 -43.93 13.56
N PRO A 30 -8.84 -43.96 14.69
CA PRO A 30 -9.94 -43.04 14.90
C PRO A 30 -9.47 -41.60 14.67
N ALA A 31 -10.32 -40.81 14.02
CA ALA A 31 -10.08 -39.40 13.76
C ALA A 31 -11.25 -38.59 14.29
N ILE A 32 -11.00 -37.38 14.76
CA ILE A 32 -12.00 -36.52 15.39
C ILE A 32 -11.88 -35.09 14.86
N SER A 33 -13.02 -34.45 14.63
CA SER A 33 -13.12 -33.06 14.17
C SER A 33 -14.26 -32.34 14.88
N LEU A 34 -14.12 -31.03 15.00
CA LEU A 34 -15.13 -30.14 15.57
C LEU A 34 -15.87 -29.39 14.45
N ASP A 35 -16.98 -28.74 14.77
CA ASP A 35 -17.84 -28.05 13.79
C ASP A 35 -17.44 -26.60 13.48
N GLN A 36 -16.57 -25.99 14.30
CA GLN A 36 -15.93 -24.69 14.01
C GLN A 36 -14.45 -24.87 13.64
N ALA A 37 -13.95 -24.00 12.74
CA ALA A 37 -12.63 -24.14 12.11
C ALA A 37 -11.48 -23.46 12.88
N ASP A 38 -11.81 -22.49 13.72
CA ASP A 38 -10.98 -21.82 14.72
C ASP A 38 -10.99 -22.54 16.09
N ALA A 39 -12.07 -23.28 16.37
CA ALA A 39 -12.30 -24.04 17.59
C ALA A 39 -12.33 -23.19 18.88
N ASP A 40 -12.84 -21.95 18.77
CA ASP A 40 -13.22 -21.10 19.90
C ASP A 40 -14.76 -21.17 20.09
N TYR A 41 -15.23 -21.33 21.32
CA TYR A 41 -16.66 -21.51 21.63
C TYR A 41 -17.04 -20.80 22.93
N ALA A 42 -18.01 -19.90 22.88
CA ALA A 42 -18.38 -19.04 24.01
C ALA A 42 -19.22 -19.78 25.09
N PRO A 43 -19.30 -19.26 26.34
CA PRO A 43 -20.07 -19.91 27.40
C PRO A 43 -21.57 -19.93 27.07
N GLY A 44 -22.13 -21.13 26.96
CA GLY A 44 -23.51 -21.39 26.55
C GLY A 44 -23.68 -21.87 25.11
N GLU A 45 -22.59 -22.00 24.35
CA GLU A 45 -22.59 -22.62 23.02
C GLU A 45 -22.53 -24.15 23.10
N THR A 46 -22.50 -24.81 21.95
CA THR A 46 -22.47 -26.27 21.84
C THR A 46 -21.48 -26.68 20.78
N VAL A 47 -20.45 -27.42 21.18
CA VAL A 47 -19.43 -27.99 20.31
C VAL A 47 -20.05 -29.16 19.56
N GLY A 48 -20.16 -29.06 18.24
CA GLY A 48 -20.47 -30.21 17.38
C GLY A 48 -19.22 -31.07 17.19
N ILE A 49 -19.36 -32.38 17.36
CA ILE A 49 -18.25 -33.34 17.37
C ILE A 49 -18.54 -34.42 16.35
N THR A 50 -17.59 -34.66 15.44
CA THR A 50 -17.63 -35.80 14.52
C THR A 50 -16.43 -36.71 14.77
N ALA A 51 -16.66 -38.00 15.05
CA ALA A 51 -15.62 -39.02 15.10
C ALA A 51 -15.77 -39.96 13.91
N THR A 52 -14.68 -40.23 13.19
CA THR A 52 -14.64 -41.03 11.95
C THR A 52 -13.61 -42.17 12.07
N ASN A 53 -13.69 -43.11 11.12
CA ASN A 53 -13.02 -44.43 11.21
C ASN A 53 -13.54 -45.27 12.40
N VAL A 54 -14.79 -45.05 12.79
CA VAL A 54 -15.52 -45.92 13.71
C VAL A 54 -15.86 -47.21 12.94
N SER A 55 -15.84 -48.38 13.60
CA SER A 55 -16.35 -49.62 12.99
C SER A 55 -17.88 -49.63 13.01
N ASP A 56 -18.54 -50.16 11.98
CA ASP A 56 -20.01 -50.28 11.89
C ASP A 56 -20.65 -50.77 13.21
N GLY A 57 -21.41 -49.90 13.87
CA GLY A 57 -22.09 -50.16 15.15
C GLY A 57 -21.18 -50.18 16.39
N GLY A 58 -19.96 -49.60 16.29
CA GLY A 58 -18.98 -49.49 17.36
C GLY A 58 -19.32 -48.39 18.37
N THR A 59 -18.84 -48.56 19.62
CA THR A 59 -19.06 -47.62 20.73
C THR A 59 -17.79 -46.88 21.09
N PHE A 60 -17.88 -45.56 21.21
CA PHE A 60 -16.81 -44.68 21.68
C PHE A 60 -17.21 -43.99 22.99
N THR A 61 -16.27 -43.91 23.93
CA THR A 61 -16.34 -43.02 25.09
C THR A 61 -15.71 -41.68 24.73
N PHE A 62 -16.43 -40.59 24.93
CA PHE A 62 -15.96 -39.22 24.79
C PHE A 62 -15.76 -38.59 26.18
N GLU A 63 -14.66 -37.87 26.37
CA GLU A 63 -14.27 -37.22 27.63
C GLU A 63 -13.63 -35.86 27.33
N VAL A 64 -14.00 -34.82 28.08
CA VAL A 64 -13.42 -33.47 27.97
C VAL A 64 -12.67 -33.13 29.25
N ALA A 65 -11.41 -32.73 29.12
CA ALA A 65 -10.60 -32.19 30.19
C ALA A 65 -10.30 -30.71 29.96
N HIS A 66 -10.16 -29.92 31.03
CA HIS A 66 -9.45 -28.66 30.97
C HIS A 66 -7.97 -28.93 30.69
N LEU A 67 -7.40 -28.19 29.74
CA LEU A 67 -5.98 -28.22 29.38
C LEU A 67 -5.30 -27.01 30.02
N SER A 68 -4.36 -27.26 30.93
CA SER A 68 -3.54 -26.22 31.57
C SER A 68 -2.09 -26.33 31.13
N ALA A 69 -1.49 -25.19 30.77
CA ALA A 69 -0.09 -25.11 30.37
C ALA A 69 0.87 -25.73 31.39
N GLY A 70 1.96 -26.30 30.88
CA GLY A 70 2.97 -26.99 31.68
C GLY A 70 3.85 -26.08 32.55
N ALA A 71 5.02 -26.60 32.93
CA ALA A 71 6.03 -25.86 33.67
C ALA A 71 6.74 -24.80 32.81
N ASP A 72 6.62 -24.85 31.49
CA ASP A 72 7.07 -23.83 30.54
C ASP A 72 6.08 -22.66 30.37
N GLY A 73 4.81 -22.85 30.74
CA GLY A 73 3.74 -21.86 30.58
C GLY A 73 3.19 -21.74 29.16
N VAL A 74 3.41 -22.74 28.30
CA VAL A 74 2.88 -22.82 26.93
C VAL A 74 1.86 -23.96 26.84
N LEU A 75 0.81 -23.81 26.02
CA LEU A 75 -0.16 -24.86 25.72
C LEU A 75 0.27 -25.64 24.47
N GLY A 76 -0.01 -26.95 24.44
CA GLY A 76 0.38 -27.85 23.36
C GLY A 76 1.75 -28.49 23.54
N THR A 77 2.28 -28.51 24.76
CA THR A 77 3.62 -29.01 25.10
C THR A 77 3.56 -30.30 25.92
N ALA A 78 4.69 -31.03 26.02
CA ALA A 78 4.71 -32.38 26.56
C ALA A 78 4.53 -32.47 28.09
N ASP A 79 4.44 -31.32 28.77
CA ASP A 79 4.19 -31.17 30.20
C ASP A 79 2.87 -30.45 30.54
N ASP A 80 1.98 -30.28 29.56
CA ASP A 80 0.58 -29.89 29.77
C ASP A 80 -0.12 -30.77 30.81
N VAL A 81 -1.00 -30.15 31.61
CA VAL A 81 -1.72 -30.78 32.72
C VAL A 81 -3.22 -30.83 32.42
N LEU A 82 -3.79 -32.03 32.47
CA LEU A 82 -5.22 -32.29 32.26
C LEU A 82 -5.97 -32.31 33.59
N ALA A 83 -7.09 -31.58 33.67
CA ALA A 83 -7.98 -31.55 34.84
C ALA A 83 -9.44 -31.88 34.44
N TYR A 84 -10.04 -32.84 35.15
CA TYR A 84 -11.30 -33.49 34.78
C TYR A 84 -12.49 -33.13 35.71
N ASP A 85 -12.36 -32.11 36.55
CA ASP A 85 -13.42 -31.69 37.49
C ASP A 85 -13.48 -30.15 37.62
N LEU A 86 -14.41 -29.55 36.88
CA LEU A 86 -15.21 -28.43 37.35
C LEU A 86 -16.68 -28.67 36.97
N THR A 87 -17.58 -28.52 37.95
CA THR A 87 -19.06 -28.54 37.91
C THR A 87 -19.80 -29.68 37.19
N GLY A 88 -19.13 -30.61 36.50
CA GLY A 88 -19.67 -31.89 36.03
C GLY A 88 -19.53 -32.15 34.52
N THR A 89 -18.98 -31.23 33.73
CA THR A 89 -18.84 -31.38 32.26
C THR A 89 -17.69 -32.29 31.81
N GLY A 90 -16.75 -32.60 32.71
CA GLY A 90 -15.75 -33.67 32.53
C GLY A 90 -16.28 -35.09 32.76
N THR A 91 -17.61 -35.29 32.82
CA THR A 91 -18.20 -36.64 32.91
C THR A 91 -18.15 -37.32 31.54
N PRO A 92 -17.48 -38.49 31.38
CA PRO A 92 -17.44 -39.16 30.09
C PRO A 92 -18.83 -39.64 29.64
N TRP A 93 -19.10 -39.54 28.34
CA TRP A 93 -20.34 -40.04 27.73
C TRP A 93 -20.03 -41.05 26.63
N THR A 94 -20.89 -42.06 26.49
CA THR A 94 -20.74 -43.11 25.47
C THR A 94 -21.73 -42.92 24.33
N VAL A 95 -21.24 -43.16 23.12
CA VAL A 95 -22.01 -43.04 21.88
C VAL A 95 -21.73 -44.25 20.99
N THR A 96 -22.75 -44.76 20.31
CA THR A 96 -22.62 -45.88 19.36
C THR A 96 -23.05 -45.44 17.97
N ASP A 97 -22.24 -45.75 16.95
CA ASP A 97 -22.54 -45.51 15.51
C ASP A 97 -23.92 -46.09 15.13
N GLY A 98 -24.82 -45.24 14.62
CA GLY A 98 -26.21 -45.59 14.35
C GLY A 98 -27.07 -45.92 15.57
N GLY A 99 -26.64 -45.51 16.76
CA GLY A 99 -27.16 -45.96 18.05
C GLY A 99 -27.63 -44.85 18.98
N SER A 100 -27.30 -44.97 20.28
CA SER A 100 -27.68 -43.98 21.29
C SER A 100 -26.59 -42.92 21.44
N GLY A 101 -26.98 -41.66 21.54
CA GLY A 101 -26.06 -40.51 21.66
C GLY A 101 -25.49 -40.01 20.33
N ASP A 102 -25.76 -40.73 19.24
CA ASP A 102 -25.40 -40.40 17.86
C ASP A 102 -26.52 -39.57 17.22
N LEU A 103 -26.14 -38.46 16.58
CA LEU A 103 -27.06 -37.41 16.15
C LEU A 103 -27.61 -37.61 14.73
N ASP A 104 -26.92 -38.35 13.86
CA ASP A 104 -27.47 -38.75 12.57
C ASP A 104 -28.26 -40.08 12.65
N GLY A 105 -27.85 -40.99 13.55
CA GLY A 105 -28.57 -42.23 13.85
C GLY A 105 -28.48 -43.27 12.73
N VAL A 106 -27.45 -43.21 11.89
CA VAL A 106 -27.20 -44.12 10.77
C VAL A 106 -25.88 -44.87 11.00
N VAL A 107 -25.92 -46.21 11.02
CA VAL A 107 -24.68 -47.02 11.02
C VAL A 107 -23.90 -46.71 9.74
N ASN A 108 -22.80 -45.96 9.86
CA ASN A 108 -22.04 -45.47 8.72
C ASN A 108 -20.51 -45.39 8.94
N GLY A 109 -20.02 -45.75 10.13
CA GLY A 109 -18.60 -45.65 10.49
C GLY A 109 -18.16 -44.23 10.92
N SER A 110 -19.15 -43.38 11.22
CA SER A 110 -18.98 -42.05 11.81
C SER A 110 -19.98 -41.87 12.95
N ILE A 111 -19.54 -41.24 14.03
CA ILE A 111 -20.40 -40.80 15.13
C ILE A 111 -20.52 -39.28 15.06
N GLN A 112 -21.74 -38.75 15.11
CA GLN A 112 -21.99 -37.32 15.34
C GLN A 112 -22.51 -37.15 16.77
N THR A 113 -21.86 -36.31 17.57
CA THR A 113 -22.28 -36.02 18.95
C THR A 113 -22.00 -34.56 19.31
N SER A 114 -22.28 -34.14 20.54
CA SER A 114 -22.08 -32.74 20.94
C SER A 114 -21.80 -32.58 22.43
N TRP A 115 -21.04 -31.54 22.78
CA TRP A 115 -20.74 -31.14 24.16
C TRP A 115 -21.16 -29.69 24.41
N PHE A 116 -21.67 -29.36 25.60
CA PHE A 116 -22.21 -28.04 25.93
C PHE A 116 -21.21 -27.23 26.76
N VAL A 117 -20.87 -26.02 26.29
CA VAL A 117 -19.91 -25.14 26.95
C VAL A 117 -20.58 -24.50 28.17
N ASN A 118 -20.12 -24.85 29.37
CA ASN A 118 -20.69 -24.39 30.62
C ASN A 118 -20.06 -23.07 31.13
N GLY A 119 -20.73 -22.41 32.09
CA GLY A 119 -20.38 -21.04 32.52
C GLY A 119 -19.08 -20.86 33.31
N ASP A 120 -18.29 -21.91 33.53
CA ASP A 120 -16.93 -21.86 34.10
C ASP A 120 -15.83 -22.14 33.05
N ALA A 121 -16.20 -22.33 31.77
CA ALA A 121 -15.29 -22.46 30.64
C ALA A 121 -14.55 -21.16 30.28
N ALA A 122 -15.03 -20.00 30.74
CA ALA A 122 -14.54 -18.69 30.32
C ALA A 122 -13.03 -18.52 30.50
N ASN A 123 -12.34 -18.26 29.39
CA ASN A 123 -10.88 -18.14 29.24
C ASN A 123 -10.12 -19.44 29.56
N GLN A 124 -10.71 -20.61 29.29
CA GLN A 124 -10.07 -21.93 29.44
C GLN A 124 -9.78 -22.59 28.09
N ALA A 125 -8.75 -23.42 28.06
CA ALA A 125 -8.48 -24.37 26.98
C ALA A 125 -8.93 -25.78 27.38
N PHE A 126 -9.23 -26.62 26.39
CA PHE A 126 -9.79 -27.95 26.56
C PHE A 126 -9.11 -28.98 25.65
N MET A 127 -9.13 -30.24 26.09
CA MET A 127 -8.84 -31.41 25.25
C MET A 127 -10.02 -32.38 25.31
N LEU A 128 -10.67 -32.59 24.16
CA LEU A 128 -11.62 -33.66 23.91
C LEU A 128 -10.86 -34.93 23.54
N THR A 129 -11.18 -36.05 24.16
CA THR A 129 -10.69 -37.39 23.83
C THR A 129 -11.85 -38.28 23.46
N ALA A 130 -11.79 -38.95 22.31
CA ALA A 130 -12.71 -40.04 21.94
C ALA A 130 -11.95 -41.36 21.90
N THR A 131 -12.46 -42.39 22.60
CA THR A 131 -11.79 -43.70 22.77
C THR A 131 -12.74 -44.85 22.41
N ASP A 132 -12.29 -45.73 21.52
CA ASP A 132 -12.98 -46.98 21.15
C ASP A 132 -13.04 -47.95 22.35
N GLU A 133 -14.24 -48.35 22.77
CA GLU A 133 -14.41 -49.30 23.89
C GLU A 133 -13.87 -50.72 23.59
N ALA A 134 -13.81 -51.11 22.32
CA ALA A 134 -13.42 -52.45 21.89
C ALA A 134 -11.90 -52.61 21.70
N THR A 135 -11.21 -51.55 21.24
CA THR A 135 -9.75 -51.59 20.98
C THR A 135 -8.91 -50.75 21.95
N GLY A 136 -9.50 -49.75 22.61
CA GLY A 136 -8.78 -48.75 23.39
C GLY A 136 -7.98 -47.75 22.54
N ALA A 137 -8.17 -47.73 21.21
CA ALA A 137 -7.61 -46.69 20.35
C ALA A 137 -8.34 -45.37 20.59
N SER A 138 -7.60 -44.25 20.62
CA SER A 138 -8.16 -42.93 20.89
C SER A 138 -7.70 -41.86 19.91
N ALA A 139 -8.52 -40.81 19.80
CA ALA A 139 -8.29 -39.60 19.04
C ALA A 139 -8.54 -38.37 19.93
N THR A 140 -7.82 -37.28 19.70
CA THR A 140 -7.90 -36.06 20.52
C THR A 140 -8.06 -34.81 19.67
N ALA A 141 -8.89 -33.86 20.12
CA ALA A 141 -8.97 -32.51 19.58
C ALA A 141 -8.85 -31.48 20.72
N ASN A 142 -8.11 -30.40 20.48
CA ASN A 142 -8.04 -29.26 21.40
C ASN A 142 -8.97 -28.16 20.92
N PHE A 143 -9.59 -27.44 21.86
CA PHE A 143 -10.45 -26.29 21.60
C PHE A 143 -10.40 -25.33 22.79
N THR A 144 -11.02 -24.15 22.68
CA THR A 144 -10.93 -23.10 23.70
C THR A 144 -12.23 -22.33 23.85
N ASP A 145 -12.35 -21.61 24.96
CA ASP A 145 -13.30 -20.51 25.20
C ASP A 145 -12.46 -19.31 25.63
N ALA A 146 -11.51 -18.90 24.79
CA ALA A 146 -10.55 -17.86 25.12
C ALA A 146 -10.48 -16.89 23.95
N PRO A 147 -10.78 -15.59 24.19
CA PRO A 147 -10.92 -14.63 23.11
C PRO A 147 -9.65 -14.67 22.24
N PRO A 148 -9.80 -14.77 20.90
CA PRO A 148 -8.68 -15.08 20.03
C PRO A 148 -7.54 -14.10 20.28
N PRO A 149 -6.28 -14.57 20.28
CA PRO A 149 -5.14 -13.71 20.53
C PRO A 149 -5.22 -12.50 19.59
N PRO A 150 -5.05 -11.26 20.10
CA PRO A 150 -5.22 -10.07 19.27
C PRO A 150 -4.34 -10.23 18.02
N PRO A 151 -4.86 -9.95 16.81
CA PRO A 151 -4.14 -10.24 15.58
C PRO A 151 -2.74 -9.63 15.61
N PRO A 152 -1.76 -10.26 14.93
CA PRO A 152 -0.37 -9.83 15.00
C PRO A 152 -0.31 -8.35 14.65
N LEU A 153 0.13 -7.54 15.62
CA LEU A 153 0.52 -6.16 15.39
C LEU A 153 1.71 -6.20 14.43
N ASN A 154 1.45 -5.92 13.16
CA ASN A 154 2.43 -5.88 12.08
C ASN A 154 2.83 -4.42 11.83
N PRO A 155 3.89 -3.89 12.49
CA PRO A 155 4.23 -2.48 12.43
C PRO A 155 4.94 -2.13 11.12
N PRO A 156 4.64 -0.96 10.52
CA PRO A 156 5.35 -0.50 9.33
C PRO A 156 6.82 -0.21 9.62
N THR A 157 7.66 -0.47 8.62
CA THR A 157 9.09 -0.12 8.69
C THR A 157 9.25 1.41 8.74
N TYR A 158 8.33 2.13 8.09
CA TYR A 158 8.17 3.57 8.20
C TYR A 158 6.70 3.93 8.45
N ASP A 159 6.41 4.38 9.66
CA ASP A 159 5.06 4.74 10.07
C ASP A 159 4.67 6.14 9.58
N LEU A 160 3.75 6.22 8.60
CA LEU A 160 3.01 7.42 8.22
C LEU A 160 1.50 7.28 8.51
N THR A 161 1.09 6.30 9.32
CA THR A 161 -0.31 6.11 9.76
C THR A 161 -0.80 7.20 10.71
N PHE A 162 0.13 8.07 11.14
CA PHE A 162 -0.10 9.36 11.77
C PHE A 162 0.66 10.45 10.99
N ALA A 163 0.28 11.72 11.18
CA ALA A 163 0.96 12.86 10.53
C ALA A 163 2.45 12.92 10.90
N ASN A 164 3.30 12.49 9.97
CA ASN A 164 4.73 12.29 10.17
C ASN A 164 5.53 12.67 8.90
N THR A 165 6.86 12.57 8.95
CA THR A 165 7.75 12.69 7.78
C THR A 165 8.99 11.84 7.97
N VAL A 166 9.31 11.01 6.98
CA VAL A 166 10.44 10.07 7.00
C VAL A 166 11.36 10.30 5.79
N THR A 167 12.55 9.72 5.84
CA THR A 167 13.49 9.73 4.71
C THR A 167 13.93 8.30 4.42
N ILE A 168 13.67 7.84 3.21
CA ILE A 168 14.00 6.49 2.74
C ILE A 168 14.90 6.66 1.52
N ASN A 169 16.11 6.09 1.56
CA ASN A 169 17.10 6.10 0.47
C ASN A 169 17.37 7.48 -0.19
N GLY A 170 17.19 8.58 0.56
CA GLY A 170 17.40 9.96 0.11
C GLY A 170 16.17 10.67 -0.46
N ALA A 171 15.04 9.97 -0.64
CA ALA A 171 13.74 10.58 -0.88
C ALA A 171 13.00 10.84 0.45
N ILE A 172 12.14 11.86 0.47
CA ILE A 172 11.35 12.26 1.63
C ILE A 172 9.90 11.83 1.40
N PHE A 173 9.30 11.14 2.37
CA PHE A 173 7.90 10.72 2.36
C PHE A 173 7.18 11.42 3.52
N SER A 174 6.00 12.01 3.30
CA SER A 174 5.31 12.81 4.32
C SER A 174 3.79 12.69 4.25
N SER A 175 3.16 12.36 5.38
CA SER A 175 1.72 12.55 5.62
C SER A 175 1.40 13.90 6.29
N SER A 176 2.40 14.81 6.36
CA SER A 176 2.29 16.15 6.95
C SER A 176 2.36 17.28 5.91
N ASP A 177 3.22 17.16 4.90
CA ASP A 177 3.31 18.08 3.76
C ASP A 177 2.52 17.49 2.58
N VAL A 178 1.21 17.74 2.54
CA VAL A 178 0.30 17.17 1.54
C VAL A 178 -0.37 18.24 0.65
N ALA A 179 -0.70 17.87 -0.59
CA ALA A 179 -1.32 18.77 -1.56
C ALA A 179 -2.85 18.89 -1.36
N THR A 180 -3.45 20.01 -1.75
CA THR A 180 -4.91 20.24 -1.67
C THR A 180 -5.60 20.09 -3.03
N GLY A 181 -6.59 19.18 -3.15
CA GLY A 181 -7.16 18.75 -4.43
C GLY A 181 -8.58 19.24 -4.77
N ALA A 182 -9.39 19.67 -3.78
CA ALA A 182 -10.85 19.55 -3.89
C ALA A 182 -11.50 20.42 -4.97
N GLY A 183 -11.84 19.78 -6.10
CA GLY A 183 -12.51 20.44 -7.23
C GLY A 183 -11.71 21.57 -7.88
N THR A 184 -10.40 21.64 -7.61
CA THR A 184 -9.54 22.73 -8.06
C THR A 184 -9.02 22.53 -9.48
N GLY A 185 -8.85 21.28 -9.91
CA GLY A 185 -8.25 20.92 -11.21
C GLY A 185 -6.74 21.18 -11.26
N LEU A 186 -6.04 20.94 -10.15
CA LEU A 186 -4.61 21.29 -9.96
C LEU A 186 -3.70 20.10 -9.65
N LEU A 187 -4.30 18.96 -9.33
CA LEU A 187 -3.64 17.67 -9.38
C LEU A 187 -3.92 17.06 -10.76
N ASP A 188 -2.89 16.44 -11.34
CA ASP A 188 -2.96 15.73 -12.62
C ASP A 188 -2.65 14.25 -12.32
N PRO A 189 -3.67 13.38 -12.27
CA PRO A 189 -3.53 11.98 -11.88
C PRO A 189 -2.92 11.16 -13.01
N PHE A 190 -1.71 10.66 -12.82
CA PHE A 190 -0.91 10.11 -13.91
C PHE A 190 -0.78 8.58 -13.88
N VAL A 191 -0.99 7.95 -12.72
CA VAL A 191 -1.41 6.55 -12.62
C VAL A 191 -2.44 6.38 -11.51
N ARG A 192 -3.47 5.59 -11.79
CA ARG A 192 -4.54 5.21 -10.87
C ARG A 192 -4.71 3.70 -10.91
N ILE A 193 -4.33 3.01 -9.84
CA ILE A 193 -4.45 1.56 -9.69
C ILE A 193 -5.78 1.20 -9.02
N SER A 194 -6.25 -0.04 -9.19
CA SER A 194 -7.40 -0.58 -8.45
C SER A 194 -7.46 -2.10 -8.60
N GLN A 195 -7.77 -2.82 -7.53
CA GLN A 195 -7.82 -4.28 -7.46
C GLN A 195 -8.54 -4.95 -8.64
N GLN A 196 -7.90 -5.97 -9.22
CA GLN A 196 -8.51 -6.84 -10.23
C GLN A 196 -9.15 -8.09 -9.61
N GLY A 197 -10.45 -8.01 -9.35
CA GLY A 197 -11.26 -9.14 -8.91
C GLY A 197 -11.22 -9.29 -7.38
N ASN A 198 -10.65 -10.40 -6.92
CA ASN A 198 -10.54 -10.76 -5.50
C ASN A 198 -9.05 -10.99 -5.16
N ASN A 199 -8.19 -10.00 -5.46
CA ASN A 199 -6.80 -10.04 -4.99
C ASN A 199 -6.74 -9.43 -3.57
N THR A 200 -5.54 -9.18 -3.04
CA THR A 200 -5.34 -8.42 -1.79
C THR A 200 -4.13 -7.49 -1.94
N SER A 201 -3.84 -7.05 -3.17
CA SER A 201 -2.62 -6.33 -3.49
C SER A 201 -2.69 -5.66 -4.86
N GLU A 202 -2.28 -4.40 -4.94
CA GLU A 202 -2.53 -3.54 -6.09
C GLU A 202 -1.23 -3.02 -6.68
N GLN A 203 -1.10 -3.11 -8.02
CA GLN A 203 0.11 -2.72 -8.73
C GLN A 203 -0.15 -1.95 -10.01
N GLY A 204 0.72 -1.00 -10.32
CA GLY A 204 0.65 -0.27 -11.57
C GLY A 204 1.78 0.71 -11.79
N TYR A 205 1.80 1.30 -12.99
CA TYR A 205 2.75 2.34 -13.34
C TYR A 205 2.25 3.17 -14.52
N ASN A 206 2.62 4.45 -14.53
CA ASN A 206 2.09 5.40 -15.49
C ASN A 206 2.64 5.18 -16.91
N THR A 207 1.78 5.22 -17.94
CA THR A 207 2.19 5.01 -19.34
C THR A 207 1.20 5.56 -20.38
N ASP A 208 1.70 5.95 -21.55
CA ASP A 208 0.91 6.24 -22.77
C ASP A 208 0.59 4.98 -23.60
N ALA A 209 1.01 3.80 -23.14
CA ALA A 209 0.77 2.55 -23.88
C ALA A 209 -0.72 2.24 -24.01
N SER A 210 -1.20 1.98 -25.22
CA SER A 210 -2.61 1.67 -25.52
C SER A 210 -3.02 0.23 -25.15
N VAL A 211 -2.60 -0.22 -23.96
CA VAL A 211 -2.95 -1.47 -23.29
C VAL A 211 -3.13 -1.21 -21.79
N LYS A 212 -3.91 -2.03 -21.10
CA LYS A 212 -3.89 -2.08 -19.63
C LYS A 212 -2.57 -2.73 -19.18
N VAL A 213 -1.88 -2.18 -18.18
CA VAL A 213 -0.72 -2.81 -17.55
C VAL A 213 -1.01 -3.03 -16.07
N LEU A 214 -0.64 -4.20 -15.56
CA LEU A 214 -0.92 -4.62 -14.17
C LEU A 214 -2.40 -4.33 -13.78
N ASP A 215 -2.64 -3.65 -12.66
CA ASP A 215 -3.95 -3.31 -12.11
C ASP A 215 -4.39 -1.85 -12.38
N ASP A 216 -3.69 -1.12 -13.26
CA ASP A 216 -4.08 0.22 -13.74
C ASP A 216 -5.56 0.29 -14.11
N THR A 217 -6.34 1.24 -13.60
CA THR A 217 -7.80 1.35 -13.85
C THR A 217 -8.22 1.37 -15.33
N THR A 218 -7.33 1.75 -16.24
CA THR A 218 -7.58 1.91 -17.68
C THR A 218 -6.33 1.58 -18.50
N GLN A 219 -6.47 1.43 -19.82
CA GLN A 219 -5.33 1.54 -20.73
C GLN A 219 -4.71 2.94 -20.66
N GLY A 220 -3.41 3.02 -20.94
CA GLY A 220 -2.64 4.26 -20.98
C GLY A 220 -3.04 5.25 -22.09
N GLY A 221 -2.55 6.48 -21.95
CA GLY A 221 -2.92 7.64 -22.79
C GLY A 221 -4.32 8.19 -22.46
N SER A 222 -4.71 8.11 -21.18
CA SER A 222 -6.00 8.52 -20.64
C SER A 222 -5.88 9.73 -19.71
N GLN A 223 -6.95 10.11 -19.00
CA GLN A 223 -6.88 11.14 -17.95
C GLN A 223 -6.20 10.66 -16.66
N TYR A 224 -6.20 9.35 -16.37
CA TYR A 224 -5.79 8.79 -15.08
C TYR A 224 -4.54 7.89 -15.16
N VAL A 225 -4.16 7.51 -16.38
CA VAL A 225 -3.00 6.67 -16.70
C VAL A 225 -2.40 7.23 -17.98
N HIS A 226 -1.27 7.91 -17.86
CA HIS A 226 -0.54 8.53 -18.98
C HIS A 226 0.95 8.70 -18.68
N ALA A 227 1.77 9.02 -19.68
CA ALA A 227 3.17 9.33 -19.44
C ALA A 227 3.33 10.66 -18.70
N VAL A 228 4.32 10.75 -17.81
CA VAL A 228 4.75 12.03 -17.22
C VAL A 228 6.09 12.44 -17.82
N ASN A 229 6.16 13.67 -18.32
CA ASN A 229 7.41 14.29 -18.71
C ASN A 229 7.98 15.11 -17.53
N ILE A 230 9.27 14.95 -17.26
CA ILE A 230 10.02 15.63 -16.20
C ILE A 230 10.01 17.16 -16.34
N SER A 231 9.77 17.70 -17.55
CA SER A 231 9.55 19.14 -17.77
C SER A 231 8.25 19.67 -17.17
N ASP A 232 7.29 18.79 -16.89
CA ASP A 232 5.92 19.16 -16.55
C ASP A 232 5.67 19.06 -15.04
N ILE A 233 6.66 18.55 -14.29
CA ILE A 233 6.67 18.54 -12.82
C ILE A 233 7.42 19.81 -12.33
N PRO A 234 6.78 20.71 -11.58
CA PRO A 234 7.48 21.83 -10.95
C PRO A 234 8.46 21.33 -9.87
N ILE A 235 9.60 22.03 -9.71
CA ILE A 235 10.59 21.70 -8.69
C ILE A 235 10.23 22.42 -7.37
N GLN A 236 10.04 21.66 -6.29
CA GLN A 236 9.90 22.19 -4.93
C GLN A 236 11.29 22.33 -4.30
N PHE A 237 11.57 23.46 -3.64
CA PHE A 237 12.85 23.69 -2.95
C PHE A 237 12.69 23.59 -1.44
N ILE A 238 13.56 22.80 -0.81
CA ILE A 238 13.65 22.65 0.65
C ILE A 238 15.11 22.86 1.04
N ASN A 239 15.39 23.90 1.84
CA ASN A 239 16.74 24.25 2.32
C ASN A 239 17.80 24.33 1.21
N GLY A 240 17.45 24.86 0.04
CA GLY A 240 18.33 24.98 -1.13
C GLY A 240 18.47 23.71 -1.98
N VAL A 241 17.88 22.58 -1.60
CA VAL A 241 17.82 21.36 -2.41
C VAL A 241 16.51 21.32 -3.19
N GLY A 242 16.59 21.12 -4.51
CA GLY A 242 15.44 20.94 -5.39
C GLY A 242 14.97 19.49 -5.45
N TYR A 243 13.66 19.27 -5.38
CA TYR A 243 12.99 17.97 -5.46
C TYR A 243 11.90 17.99 -6.53
N TYR A 244 11.72 16.86 -7.22
CA TYR A 244 10.46 16.56 -7.90
C TYR A 244 9.48 15.97 -6.90
N ARG A 245 8.22 16.41 -6.97
CA ARG A 245 7.16 15.99 -6.07
C ARG A 245 6.11 15.16 -6.81
N PHE A 246 5.73 14.06 -6.16
CA PHE A 246 4.58 13.23 -6.48
C PHE A 246 3.71 13.18 -5.22
N ASP A 247 2.41 13.30 -5.37
CA ASP A 247 1.45 13.20 -4.27
C ASP A 247 0.57 11.95 -4.48
N LEU A 248 0.22 11.24 -3.41
CA LEU A 248 -0.58 10.01 -3.41
C LEU A 248 -1.90 10.25 -2.66
N ASP A 249 -3.00 10.03 -3.34
CA ASP A 249 -4.37 9.96 -2.79
C ASP A 249 -4.70 8.47 -2.60
N ILE A 250 -5.06 8.02 -1.38
CA ILE A 250 -5.49 6.62 -1.14
C ILE A 250 -6.98 6.59 -0.79
N ASN A 251 -7.75 5.70 -1.42
CA ASN A 251 -9.20 5.64 -1.18
C ASN A 251 -9.58 4.61 -0.09
N GLU A 252 -8.80 4.55 1.02
CA GLU A 252 -9.11 3.65 2.14
C GLU A 252 -10.27 4.13 3.03
N SER A 253 -11.02 3.19 3.60
CA SER A 253 -12.19 3.49 4.42
C SER A 253 -11.75 4.13 5.73
N ASN A 254 -12.14 5.38 6.00
CA ASN A 254 -11.80 6.14 7.22
C ASN A 254 -12.49 5.63 8.52
N THR A 255 -12.73 4.33 8.61
CA THR A 255 -13.37 3.62 9.71
C THR A 255 -12.38 2.68 10.37
N SER A 256 -12.33 2.68 11.70
CA SER A 256 -11.26 2.08 12.53
C SER A 256 -11.03 0.57 12.42
N THR A 257 -11.69 -0.14 11.51
CA THR A 257 -11.39 -1.55 11.22
C THR A 257 -10.55 -1.71 9.95
N SER A 258 -10.57 -0.76 9.02
CA SER A 258 -10.21 -0.99 7.61
C SER A 258 -9.69 0.30 6.95
N GLN A 259 -8.74 0.95 7.62
CA GLN A 259 -8.24 2.29 7.27
C GLN A 259 -6.75 2.35 6.94
N ASN A 260 -6.00 1.26 7.15
CA ASN A 260 -4.55 1.23 6.98
C ASN A 260 -4.16 0.50 5.69
N LEU A 261 -3.34 1.13 4.85
CA LEU A 261 -2.79 0.55 3.63
C LEU A 261 -1.28 0.46 3.72
N SER A 262 -0.71 -0.64 3.24
CA SER A 262 0.72 -0.85 3.09
C SER A 262 1.18 -0.39 1.70
N LEU A 263 2.19 0.46 1.64
CA LEU A 263 2.98 0.71 0.42
C LEU A 263 4.28 -0.09 0.56
N ASP A 264 4.36 -1.20 -0.17
CA ASP A 264 5.40 -2.22 0.01
C ASP A 264 6.58 -2.00 -0.93
N SER A 265 6.31 -1.72 -2.21
CA SER A 265 7.35 -1.37 -3.18
C SER A 265 7.07 -0.02 -3.82
N LEU A 266 8.14 0.77 -3.99
CA LEU A 266 8.11 1.96 -4.84
C LEU A 266 9.43 2.11 -5.61
N GLN A 267 9.32 2.14 -6.94
CA GLN A 267 10.45 2.27 -7.85
C GLN A 267 10.15 3.38 -8.88
N ILE A 268 11.08 4.33 -9.02
CA ILE A 268 11.00 5.36 -10.07
C ILE A 268 12.06 5.06 -11.12
N TRP A 269 11.61 5.01 -12.38
CA TRP A 269 12.44 4.80 -13.56
C TRP A 269 12.34 5.99 -14.53
N GLN A 270 13.33 6.16 -15.39
CA GLN A 270 13.32 7.12 -16.49
C GLN A 270 13.63 6.47 -17.84
N ALA A 271 12.92 6.88 -18.90
CA ALA A 271 13.16 6.41 -20.27
C ALA A 271 13.07 7.55 -21.32
N SER A 272 13.43 7.23 -22.55
CA SER A 272 13.37 8.16 -23.69
C SER A 272 12.00 8.20 -24.39
N VAL A 273 11.04 7.38 -23.96
CA VAL A 273 9.67 7.30 -24.51
C VAL A 273 8.64 7.14 -23.39
N GLY A 274 7.41 7.61 -23.63
CA GLY A 274 6.30 7.59 -22.64
C GLY A 274 5.41 6.34 -22.68
N ASN A 275 5.65 5.39 -23.60
CA ASN A 275 4.75 4.28 -23.88
C ASN A 275 5.34 2.87 -23.62
N LEU A 276 6.21 2.72 -22.61
CA LEU A 276 6.65 1.38 -22.15
C LEU A 276 5.45 0.65 -21.53
N SER A 277 5.37 -0.67 -21.74
CA SER A 277 4.14 -1.44 -21.43
C SER A 277 4.40 -2.87 -20.93
N ASN A 278 5.61 -3.09 -20.43
CA ASN A 278 6.24 -4.40 -20.31
C ASN A 278 7.10 -4.54 -19.05
N TYR A 279 6.79 -3.75 -18.01
CA TYR A 279 7.36 -3.97 -16.67
C TYR A 279 7.09 -5.40 -16.20
N ASP A 280 8.11 -6.04 -15.66
CA ASP A 280 8.01 -7.32 -14.98
C ASP A 280 8.10 -7.04 -13.47
N PRO A 281 7.03 -7.25 -12.68
CA PRO A 281 7.06 -7.08 -11.22
C PRO A 281 8.03 -8.03 -10.49
N GLY A 282 8.52 -9.08 -11.15
CA GLY A 282 9.37 -10.09 -10.54
C GLY A 282 8.60 -11.13 -9.71
N ALA A 283 9.33 -11.92 -8.93
CA ALA A 283 8.79 -13.02 -8.14
C ALA A 283 8.50 -12.66 -6.67
N ALA A 284 9.00 -11.51 -6.21
CA ALA A 284 8.65 -10.88 -4.94
C ALA A 284 8.43 -9.37 -5.22
N PRO A 285 7.26 -8.99 -5.76
CA PRO A 285 6.99 -7.61 -6.16
C PRO A 285 6.93 -6.62 -4.99
N ASP A 286 6.52 -7.14 -3.82
CA ASP A 286 6.59 -6.56 -2.49
C ASP A 286 7.98 -6.00 -2.15
N GLN A 287 9.05 -6.64 -2.63
CA GLN A 287 10.44 -6.31 -2.30
C GLN A 287 11.17 -5.54 -3.43
N SER A 288 10.42 -4.77 -4.23
CA SER A 288 10.92 -4.03 -5.42
C SER A 288 11.82 -4.86 -6.35
N THR A 289 11.52 -6.16 -6.54
CA THR A 289 12.33 -7.04 -7.40
C THR A 289 12.09 -6.85 -8.91
N GLY A 290 11.10 -6.03 -9.26
CA GLY A 290 10.67 -5.78 -10.63
C GLY A 290 11.57 -4.82 -11.44
N ALA A 291 11.44 -4.88 -12.75
CA ALA A 291 12.17 -4.04 -13.69
C ALA A 291 11.52 -3.93 -15.09
N PHE A 292 11.84 -2.85 -15.80
CA PHE A 292 11.68 -2.81 -17.26
C PHE A 292 12.76 -3.66 -17.96
N PRO A 293 12.45 -4.37 -19.06
CA PRO A 293 13.42 -5.12 -19.82
C PRO A 293 14.57 -4.24 -20.36
N ALA A 294 15.79 -4.81 -20.37
CA ALA A 294 17.00 -4.09 -20.76
C ALA A 294 17.01 -3.55 -22.21
N GLY A 295 16.08 -4.01 -23.07
CA GLY A 295 15.91 -3.49 -24.42
C GLY A 295 15.29 -2.09 -24.49
N ASP A 296 14.54 -1.70 -23.46
CA ASP A 296 13.78 -0.44 -23.42
C ASP A 296 14.61 0.76 -22.96
N ASN A 297 15.85 0.52 -22.50
CA ASN A 297 16.78 1.54 -22.01
C ASN A 297 16.18 2.43 -20.90
N ALA A 298 15.35 1.85 -20.02
CA ALA A 298 14.95 2.50 -18.79
C ALA A 298 16.13 2.53 -17.78
N SER A 299 16.29 3.63 -17.05
CA SER A 299 17.20 3.73 -15.89
C SER A 299 16.38 3.70 -14.60
N LEU A 300 16.76 2.89 -13.62
CA LEU A 300 16.25 3.00 -12.25
C LEU A 300 16.87 4.24 -11.59
N ILE A 301 16.03 5.10 -11.01
CA ILE A 301 16.40 6.38 -10.38
C ILE A 301 16.23 6.31 -8.86
N TYR A 302 15.15 5.68 -8.40
CA TYR A 302 14.86 5.46 -6.99
C TYR A 302 14.25 4.07 -6.77
N ASN A 303 14.58 3.44 -5.64
CA ASN A 303 14.00 2.17 -5.19
C ASN A 303 13.89 2.20 -3.66
N MET A 304 12.70 1.96 -3.13
CA MET A 304 12.41 1.96 -1.70
C MET A 304 13.14 0.83 -0.96
N ASP A 305 13.25 -0.35 -1.56
CA ASP A 305 13.88 -1.56 -1.00
C ASP A 305 15.38 -1.68 -1.27
N ALA A 306 16.02 -0.65 -1.84
CA ALA A 306 17.47 -0.63 -1.89
C ALA A 306 18.04 -0.74 -0.46
N GLY A 307 18.84 -1.78 -0.22
CA GLY A 307 19.36 -2.14 1.11
C GLY A 307 18.56 -3.20 1.89
N GLY A 308 17.41 -3.66 1.41
CA GLY A 308 16.53 -4.65 2.04
C GLY A 308 15.06 -4.24 2.00
N ASP A 309 14.17 -5.20 2.21
CA ASP A 309 12.71 -5.07 2.34
C ASP A 309 12.28 -3.98 3.35
N LYS A 310 11.36 -3.08 2.95
CA LYS A 310 10.83 -1.95 3.74
C LYS A 310 9.43 -1.55 3.25
N PHE A 311 8.40 -1.65 4.10
CA PHE A 311 7.09 -1.04 3.80
C PHE A 311 6.80 0.26 4.56
N VAL A 312 6.01 1.14 3.93
CA VAL A 312 5.45 2.37 4.50
C VAL A 312 4.00 2.11 4.89
N GLY A 313 3.63 2.43 6.14
CA GLY A 313 2.24 2.34 6.60
C GLY A 313 1.50 3.66 6.36
N LEU A 314 0.38 3.61 5.66
CA LEU A 314 -0.50 4.73 5.32
C LEU A 314 -1.86 4.57 6.02
N ASN A 315 -2.63 5.66 6.17
CA ASN A 315 -3.91 5.63 6.89
C ASN A 315 -4.92 6.64 6.32
N GLY A 316 -5.99 6.14 5.67
CA GLY A 316 -7.04 6.95 5.05
C GLY A 316 -7.93 7.73 6.04
N SER A 317 -7.75 7.54 7.36
CA SER A 317 -8.38 8.41 8.37
C SER A 317 -7.68 9.76 8.57
N LEU A 318 -6.49 9.98 7.98
CA LEU A 318 -5.73 11.22 8.13
C LEU A 318 -6.29 12.39 7.29
N GLN A 319 -6.73 12.13 6.06
CA GLN A 319 -7.32 13.13 5.16
C GLN A 319 -8.77 12.77 4.76
N PRO A 320 -9.71 12.66 5.73
CA PRO A 320 -10.97 11.97 5.52
C PRO A 320 -11.94 12.73 4.60
N GLY A 321 -11.96 12.36 3.32
CA GLY A 321 -12.99 12.72 2.35
C GLY A 321 -12.44 12.99 0.95
N SER A 322 -12.96 12.27 -0.05
CA SER A 322 -12.45 12.15 -1.43
C SER A 322 -12.14 13.50 -2.11
N GLY A 323 -10.91 13.98 -1.95
CA GLY A 323 -10.33 15.06 -2.73
C GLY A 323 -9.89 16.32 -1.97
N ASN A 324 -10.15 16.51 -0.67
CA ASN A 324 -9.70 17.75 0.02
C ASN A 324 -8.16 17.89 0.03
N THR A 325 -7.48 16.80 0.33
CA THR A 325 -6.03 16.68 0.48
C THR A 325 -5.61 15.27 0.11
N THR A 326 -4.45 15.13 -0.52
CA THR A 326 -3.79 13.82 -0.72
C THR A 326 -3.24 13.29 0.59
N ASP A 327 -3.11 11.97 0.78
CA ASP A 327 -2.66 11.39 2.05
C ASP A 327 -1.15 11.43 2.28
N MET A 328 -0.36 11.37 1.20
CA MET A 328 1.10 11.37 1.27
C MET A 328 1.74 12.16 0.14
N SER A 329 2.86 12.84 0.40
CA SER A 329 3.78 13.31 -0.62
C SER A 329 5.09 12.52 -0.64
N LEU A 330 5.67 12.39 -1.82
CA LEU A 330 6.97 11.82 -2.12
C LEU A 330 7.83 12.87 -2.85
N LEU A 331 8.91 13.29 -2.22
CA LEU A 331 9.88 14.25 -2.77
C LEU A 331 11.21 13.55 -3.06
N VAL A 332 11.62 13.54 -4.33
CA VAL A 332 12.85 12.89 -4.80
C VAL A 332 13.83 13.94 -5.33
N PRO A 333 15.11 13.96 -4.88
CA PRO A 333 16.07 14.98 -5.31
C PRO A 333 16.23 15.06 -6.83
N VAL A 334 16.17 16.27 -7.39
CA VAL A 334 16.38 16.52 -8.84
C VAL A 334 17.73 15.99 -9.31
N SER A 335 18.74 16.01 -8.43
CA SER A 335 20.09 15.50 -8.68
C SER A 335 20.17 13.98 -8.91
N SER A 336 19.11 13.22 -8.64
CA SER A 336 19.04 11.79 -8.96
C SER A 336 18.67 11.52 -10.41
N PHE A 337 18.04 12.47 -11.11
CA PHE A 337 17.42 12.25 -12.42
C PHE A 337 18.38 12.52 -13.59
N ASP A 338 18.24 11.74 -14.65
CA ASP A 338 18.96 11.86 -15.92
C ASP A 338 18.23 12.88 -16.85
N PRO A 339 18.80 14.08 -17.12
CA PRO A 339 18.15 15.08 -17.97
C PRO A 339 18.08 14.69 -19.45
N SER A 340 18.66 13.55 -19.86
CA SER A 340 18.54 13.01 -21.23
C SER A 340 17.34 12.07 -21.42
N LYS A 341 16.62 11.70 -20.34
CA LYS A 341 15.48 10.77 -20.35
C LYS A 341 14.20 11.47 -19.84
N PRO A 342 13.43 12.13 -20.72
CA PRO A 342 12.35 13.01 -20.28
C PRO A 342 11.18 12.30 -19.59
N TYR A 343 10.93 11.01 -19.87
CA TYR A 343 9.75 10.33 -19.34
C TYR A 343 10.03 9.61 -18.03
N ILE A 344 9.17 9.85 -17.04
CA ILE A 344 9.20 9.22 -15.71
C ILE A 344 8.15 8.10 -15.65
N TYR A 345 8.54 7.01 -14.98
CA TYR A 345 7.70 5.86 -14.65
C TYR A 345 7.78 5.63 -13.13
N LEU A 346 6.71 5.95 -12.41
CA LEU A 346 6.54 5.56 -11.00
C LEU A 346 5.79 4.22 -11.00
N TYR A 347 6.45 3.18 -10.51
CA TYR A 347 5.85 1.89 -10.16
C TYR A 347 5.65 1.83 -8.66
N SER A 348 4.46 1.39 -8.23
CA SER A 348 4.17 1.05 -6.84
C SER A 348 3.44 -0.28 -6.73
N ALA A 349 3.70 -0.99 -5.64
CA ALA A 349 2.94 -2.15 -5.19
C ALA A 349 2.47 -1.93 -3.76
N MET A 350 1.20 -2.22 -3.49
CA MET A 350 0.53 -1.93 -2.21
C MET A 350 -0.29 -3.13 -1.73
N GLY A 351 -0.58 -3.19 -0.43
CA GLY A 351 -1.48 -4.17 0.19
C GLY A 351 -0.86 -5.50 0.62
N TYR A 352 0.46 -5.71 0.51
CA TYR A 352 1.07 -7.03 0.77
C TYR A 352 1.13 -7.44 2.25
N GLN A 353 0.85 -6.51 3.17
CA GLN A 353 0.85 -6.76 4.61
C GLN A 353 -0.50 -7.27 5.11
N ASP A 354 -0.45 -8.29 5.97
CA ASP A 354 -1.61 -8.83 6.69
C ASP A 354 -1.57 -8.53 8.20
N GLY A 355 -2.63 -8.92 8.90
CA GLY A 355 -2.80 -8.71 10.34
C GLY A 355 -3.46 -7.37 10.68
N THR A 356 -3.16 -6.86 11.87
CA THR A 356 -3.63 -5.53 12.31
C THR A 356 -2.46 -4.62 12.65
N TYR A 357 -2.77 -3.33 12.74
CA TYR A 357 -1.91 -2.33 13.33
C TYR A 357 -2.74 -1.40 14.23
N GLN A 358 -2.09 -0.77 15.20
CA GLN A 358 -2.66 0.36 15.94
C GLN A 358 -1.62 1.47 15.93
N GLY A 359 -1.82 2.45 15.06
CA GLY A 359 -0.97 3.62 14.94
C GLY A 359 -0.94 4.46 16.22
N PRO A 360 0.11 5.27 16.47
CA PRO A 360 0.27 6.04 17.70
C PRO A 360 -0.87 7.00 18.06
N THR A 361 -1.73 7.34 17.10
CA THR A 361 -2.91 8.21 17.24
C THR A 361 -4.25 7.47 17.25
N GLU A 362 -4.26 6.16 17.04
CA GLU A 362 -5.48 5.36 16.87
C GLU A 362 -6.07 4.87 18.21
N SER A 363 -7.40 4.90 18.34
CA SER A 363 -8.11 4.49 19.55
C SER A 363 -8.46 2.99 19.61
N ALA A 364 -8.27 2.26 18.51
CA ALA A 364 -8.48 0.83 18.34
C ALA A 364 -7.52 0.29 17.26
N GLN A 365 -7.35 -1.04 17.18
CA GLN A 365 -6.66 -1.68 16.06
C GLN A 365 -7.48 -1.60 14.76
N SER A 366 -6.78 -1.37 13.65
CA SER A 366 -7.30 -1.47 12.27
C SER A 366 -6.59 -2.61 11.53
N THR A 367 -7.24 -3.30 10.59
CA THR A 367 -6.53 -4.23 9.68
C THR A 367 -5.78 -3.46 8.60
N TRP A 368 -4.75 -4.09 8.04
CA TRP A 368 -4.26 -3.72 6.72
C TRP A 368 -5.30 -4.12 5.66
N THR A 369 -5.62 -3.24 4.71
CA THR A 369 -6.64 -3.46 3.65
C THR A 369 -6.20 -2.91 2.29
N SER A 370 -6.74 -3.51 1.22
CA SER A 370 -6.59 -3.14 -0.20
C SER A 370 -7.94 -3.13 -0.94
N GLU A 371 -9.04 -2.93 -0.20
CA GLU A 371 -10.41 -3.29 -0.62
C GLU A 371 -11.42 -2.15 -0.37
N SER A 372 -10.94 -0.90 -0.43
CA SER A 372 -11.79 0.28 -0.30
C SER A 372 -11.91 1.11 -1.59
N GLY A 373 -10.98 1.00 -2.57
CA GLY A 373 -11.26 1.56 -3.90
C GLY A 373 -10.15 1.62 -4.96
N PHE A 374 -9.18 2.53 -4.78
CA PHE A 374 -8.20 2.93 -5.80
C PHE A 374 -7.18 3.92 -5.23
N GLU A 375 -5.94 3.85 -5.73
CA GLU A 375 -4.83 4.67 -5.27
C GLU A 375 -4.32 5.49 -6.47
N GLU A 376 -4.23 6.80 -6.29
CA GLU A 376 -4.04 7.75 -7.39
C GLU A 376 -2.78 8.59 -7.16
N TRP A 377 -1.73 8.28 -7.93
CA TRP A 377 -0.52 9.09 -7.98
C TRP A 377 -0.75 10.30 -8.87
N ASN A 378 -0.53 11.47 -8.27
CA ASN A 378 -0.81 12.79 -8.79
C ASN A 378 0.47 13.61 -8.88
N ARG A 379 0.61 14.42 -9.95
CA ARG A 379 1.60 15.50 -10.00
C ARG A 379 0.88 16.83 -9.78
N GLN A 380 1.58 17.81 -9.21
CA GLN A 380 1.04 19.16 -9.12
C GLN A 380 1.19 19.89 -10.46
N ILE A 381 0.11 20.52 -10.92
CA ILE A 381 0.15 21.42 -12.07
C ILE A 381 0.91 22.69 -11.65
N GLY A 382 2.02 22.95 -12.32
CA GLY A 382 2.92 24.06 -12.00
C GLY A 382 2.29 25.44 -12.24
N GLN A 383 2.38 26.31 -11.24
CA GLN A 383 1.96 27.70 -11.27
C GLN A 383 2.98 28.55 -12.02
N VAL A 384 2.53 29.58 -12.75
CA VAL A 384 3.42 30.46 -13.51
C VAL A 384 3.80 31.70 -12.69
N ILE A 385 5.09 32.03 -12.68
CA ILE A 385 5.60 33.34 -12.28
C ILE A 385 6.35 33.92 -13.46
N ASP A 386 5.87 35.04 -14.02
CA ASP A 386 6.51 35.70 -15.16
C ASP A 386 6.50 37.24 -15.11
N GLY A 387 7.30 37.82 -16.00
CA GLY A 387 7.53 39.25 -16.14
C GLY A 387 8.56 39.54 -17.24
N HIS A 388 8.97 40.79 -17.35
CA HIS A 388 9.90 41.28 -18.36
C HIS A 388 11.05 42.07 -17.74
N LYS A 389 12.21 42.05 -18.39
CA LYS A 389 13.32 42.97 -18.15
C LYS A 389 13.25 44.13 -19.14
N PHE A 390 13.30 45.37 -18.66
CA PHE A 390 13.30 46.58 -19.49
C PHE A 390 14.46 47.53 -19.15
N ASN A 391 14.83 48.35 -20.15
CA ASN A 391 15.77 49.46 -20.05
C ASN A 391 15.00 50.73 -19.75
N ASP A 392 14.93 51.12 -18.47
CA ASP A 392 14.35 52.39 -18.08
C ASP A 392 15.25 53.52 -18.63
N LEU A 393 14.68 54.37 -19.49
CA LEU A 393 15.38 55.46 -20.15
C LEU A 393 15.29 56.78 -19.36
N ASN A 394 14.47 56.82 -18.30
CA ASN A 394 14.12 58.02 -17.56
C ASN A 394 14.49 57.94 -16.05
N ALA A 395 14.62 56.72 -15.53
CA ALA A 395 14.88 56.28 -14.16
C ALA A 395 13.75 56.61 -13.16
N ASP A 396 12.51 56.22 -13.48
CA ASP A 396 11.35 56.29 -12.57
C ASP A 396 10.83 54.92 -12.06
N GLY A 397 11.26 53.82 -12.67
CA GLY A 397 10.89 52.44 -12.31
C GLY A 397 9.60 51.93 -12.95
N VAL A 398 9.09 52.56 -14.01
CA VAL A 398 7.87 52.15 -14.74
C VAL A 398 8.19 51.90 -16.22
N TRP A 399 7.83 50.74 -16.76
CA TRP A 399 8.06 50.44 -18.18
C TRP A 399 7.14 51.26 -19.10
N GLU A 400 7.70 52.26 -19.79
CA GLU A 400 6.95 53.22 -20.61
C GLU A 400 7.01 52.99 -22.13
N ALA A 401 6.09 53.63 -22.85
CA ALA A 401 5.92 53.53 -24.29
C ALA A 401 7.06 54.20 -25.08
N GLY A 402 8.13 53.45 -25.32
CA GLY A 402 9.34 53.88 -26.02
C GLY A 402 10.61 53.20 -25.50
N GLU A 403 10.50 52.53 -24.36
CA GLU A 403 11.61 51.90 -23.65
C GLU A 403 11.82 50.46 -24.12
N PRO A 404 13.05 50.07 -24.51
CA PRO A 404 13.31 48.75 -25.07
C PRO A 404 13.42 47.68 -23.98
N ALA A 405 12.88 46.50 -24.28
CA ALA A 405 13.12 45.31 -23.50
C ALA A 405 14.60 44.87 -23.54
N LEU A 406 15.04 44.12 -22.52
CA LEU A 406 16.42 43.70 -22.32
C LEU A 406 16.56 42.17 -22.31
N ALA A 407 17.12 41.63 -23.40
CA ALA A 407 17.44 40.22 -23.56
C ALA A 407 18.74 39.82 -22.84
N GLY A 408 18.87 38.54 -22.47
CA GLY A 408 20.11 37.98 -21.90
C GLY A 408 20.37 38.31 -20.43
N TRP A 409 19.34 38.69 -19.67
CA TRP A 409 19.41 38.90 -18.23
C TRP A 409 19.02 37.66 -17.46
N THR A 410 19.78 37.32 -16.42
CA THR A 410 19.45 36.21 -15.53
C THR A 410 18.55 36.70 -14.41
N ILE A 411 17.33 36.18 -14.37
CA ILE A 411 16.38 36.30 -13.25
C ILE A 411 16.38 34.96 -12.52
N TYR A 412 16.32 34.93 -11.18
CA TYR A 412 16.38 33.69 -10.40
C TYR A 412 15.46 33.70 -9.17
N ILE A 413 15.13 32.50 -8.70
CA ILE A 413 14.47 32.27 -7.41
C ILE A 413 15.57 32.11 -6.36
N ASP A 414 15.70 33.08 -5.47
CA ASP A 414 16.59 33.01 -4.30
C ASP A 414 15.91 32.14 -3.23
N ALA A 415 16.26 30.85 -3.22
CA ALA A 415 15.59 29.81 -2.45
C ALA A 415 16.13 29.70 -1.01
N ASN A 416 17.26 30.32 -0.72
CA ASN A 416 17.86 30.38 0.61
C ASN A 416 17.93 31.80 1.22
N ASN A 417 17.52 32.80 0.44
CA ASN A 417 17.44 34.23 0.77
C ASN A 417 18.79 34.86 1.15
N ASN A 418 19.84 34.60 0.36
CA ASN A 418 21.19 35.13 0.56
C ASN A 418 21.63 36.24 -0.42
N ASN A 419 20.77 36.59 -1.39
CA ASN A 419 21.01 37.60 -2.44
C ASN A 419 22.06 37.22 -3.50
N THR A 420 22.39 35.94 -3.67
CA THR A 420 23.28 35.44 -4.73
C THR A 420 22.72 34.18 -5.39
N LEU A 421 22.82 34.09 -6.72
CA LEU A 421 22.42 32.90 -7.48
C LEU A 421 23.34 31.72 -7.15
N ASP A 422 22.81 30.74 -6.41
CA ASP A 422 23.53 29.56 -5.96
C ASP A 422 23.44 28.37 -6.91
N ALA A 423 24.37 27.42 -6.74
CA ALA A 423 24.45 26.21 -7.56
C ALA A 423 23.30 25.24 -7.25
N GLY A 424 22.21 25.35 -8.02
CA GLY A 424 21.01 24.51 -7.93
C GLY A 424 19.70 25.30 -7.96
N GLU A 425 19.76 26.62 -7.82
CA GLU A 425 18.57 27.48 -7.82
C GLU A 425 17.98 27.65 -9.23
N PRO A 426 16.64 27.77 -9.37
CA PRO A 426 15.99 28.03 -10.65
C PRO A 426 16.35 29.42 -11.17
N PHE A 427 16.82 29.48 -12.42
CA PHE A 427 17.01 30.73 -13.14
C PHE A 427 16.38 30.67 -14.53
N ALA A 428 15.93 31.84 -15.01
CA ALA A 428 15.48 32.09 -16.36
C ALA A 428 16.40 33.14 -17.00
N VAL A 429 16.66 33.02 -18.30
CA VAL A 429 17.39 34.03 -19.07
C VAL A 429 16.39 34.74 -19.99
N THR A 430 16.34 36.07 -19.91
CA THR A 430 15.32 36.86 -20.63
C THR A 430 15.45 36.74 -22.15
N ASP A 431 14.30 36.59 -22.81
CA ASP A 431 14.23 36.40 -24.26
C ASP A 431 14.44 37.71 -25.06
N ALA A 432 14.27 37.65 -26.39
CA ALA A 432 14.41 38.83 -27.26
C ALA A 432 13.40 39.96 -26.98
N ASN A 433 12.32 39.68 -26.25
CA ASN A 433 11.29 40.61 -25.79
C ASN A 433 11.46 40.95 -24.30
N GLY A 434 12.57 40.54 -23.68
CA GLY A 434 12.84 40.69 -22.25
C GLY A 434 12.06 39.74 -21.34
N TYR A 435 11.22 38.86 -21.88
CA TYR A 435 10.33 37.99 -21.09
C TYR A 435 11.13 36.90 -20.37
N TYR A 436 10.77 36.63 -19.10
CA TYR A 436 11.25 35.49 -18.32
C TYR A 436 10.06 34.75 -17.71
N LYS A 437 10.23 33.45 -17.42
CA LYS A 437 9.18 32.62 -16.82
C LYS A 437 9.77 31.55 -15.90
N PHE A 438 9.10 31.33 -14.77
CA PHE A 438 9.22 30.13 -13.94
C PHE A 438 7.92 29.31 -13.95
N THR A 439 8.05 28.01 -13.67
CA THR A 439 6.94 27.09 -13.38
C THR A 439 7.23 26.45 -12.03
N VAL A 440 6.38 26.67 -11.03
CA VAL A 440 6.66 26.39 -9.61
C VAL A 440 5.49 25.66 -8.91
N THR A 441 5.71 25.03 -7.76
CA THR A 441 4.61 24.54 -6.91
C THR A 441 3.89 25.73 -6.23
N PRO A 442 2.68 25.55 -5.67
CA PRO A 442 2.10 26.54 -4.77
C PRO A 442 3.07 26.85 -3.61
N GLY A 443 3.22 28.12 -3.24
CA GLY A 443 4.22 28.54 -2.27
C GLY A 443 4.54 30.03 -2.32
N THR A 444 5.57 30.45 -1.57
CA THR A 444 6.10 31.82 -1.56
C THR A 444 7.54 31.82 -2.03
N TYR A 445 7.87 32.69 -2.98
CA TYR A 445 9.14 32.76 -3.68
C TYR A 445 9.73 34.16 -3.64
N THR A 446 11.05 34.26 -3.46
CA THR A 446 11.80 35.51 -3.62
C THR A 446 12.46 35.51 -5.00
N ILE A 447 12.07 36.45 -5.87
CA ILE A 447 12.63 36.59 -7.22
C ILE A 447 13.61 37.76 -7.25
N ARG A 448 14.79 37.56 -7.84
CA ARG A 448 15.85 38.58 -8.02
C ARG A 448 16.39 38.58 -9.44
N GLU A 449 17.00 39.69 -9.85
CA GLU A 449 17.92 39.70 -10.98
C GLU A 449 19.37 39.46 -10.55
N GLN A 450 20.20 38.93 -11.44
CA GLN A 450 21.65 38.92 -11.28
C GLN A 450 22.24 40.22 -11.87
N PRO A 451 22.85 41.12 -11.08
CA PRO A 451 23.29 42.42 -11.56
C PRO A 451 24.33 42.36 -12.70
N GLN A 452 24.18 43.22 -13.71
CA GLN A 452 25.14 43.36 -14.81
C GLN A 452 25.94 44.67 -14.72
N ALA A 453 27.22 44.62 -15.08
CA ALA A 453 28.11 45.78 -15.02
C ALA A 453 27.71 46.89 -16.01
N GLY A 454 27.69 48.14 -15.54
CA GLY A 454 27.28 49.31 -16.32
C GLY A 454 25.78 49.64 -16.27
N TRP A 455 24.99 48.81 -15.58
CA TRP A 455 23.57 49.02 -15.31
C TRP A 455 23.32 49.28 -13.83
N THR A 456 22.14 49.80 -13.49
CA THR A 456 21.66 49.97 -12.12
C THR A 456 20.16 49.65 -12.10
N GLN A 457 19.72 48.87 -11.11
CA GLN A 457 18.32 48.49 -10.96
C GLN A 457 17.50 49.61 -10.33
N ASP A 458 16.30 49.85 -10.86
CA ASP A 458 15.31 50.80 -10.36
C ASP A 458 13.94 50.14 -10.09
N ALA A 459 13.59 49.06 -10.78
CA ALA A 459 12.39 48.25 -10.51
C ALA A 459 12.70 46.77 -10.20
N PRO A 460 12.02 46.15 -9.21
CA PRO A 460 11.06 46.77 -8.28
C PRO A 460 11.74 47.71 -7.27
N ASN A 461 11.17 48.91 -7.09
CA ASN A 461 11.74 49.98 -6.27
C ASN A 461 11.52 49.72 -4.76
N ASN A 462 12.27 48.77 -4.21
CA ASN A 462 12.35 48.46 -2.79
C ASN A 462 13.80 48.29 -2.33
N ALA A 463 14.02 48.12 -1.02
CA ALA A 463 15.36 48.14 -0.44
C ALA A 463 16.23 46.90 -0.76
N GLN A 464 15.71 45.93 -1.51
CA GLN A 464 16.37 44.67 -1.84
C GLN A 464 16.36 44.33 -3.34
N GLY A 465 15.62 45.08 -4.17
CA GLY A 465 15.49 44.81 -5.62
C GLY A 465 14.75 43.51 -5.95
N GLU A 466 13.88 43.03 -5.07
CA GLU A 466 13.24 41.71 -5.16
C GLU A 466 11.72 41.76 -5.31
N PHE A 467 11.12 40.69 -5.83
CA PHE A 467 9.70 40.40 -5.64
C PHE A 467 9.51 39.22 -4.67
N THR A 468 8.79 39.43 -3.58
CA THR A 468 8.25 38.33 -2.76
C THR A 468 6.86 37.97 -3.27
N ILE A 469 6.71 36.79 -3.88
CA ILE A 469 5.49 36.36 -4.58
C ILE A 469 4.92 35.12 -3.92
N THR A 470 3.70 35.20 -3.39
CA THR A 470 2.92 34.02 -2.97
C THR A 470 1.97 33.60 -4.09
N VAL A 471 2.20 32.44 -4.68
CA VAL A 471 1.26 31.78 -5.60
C VAL A 471 0.49 30.71 -4.84
N ALA A 472 -0.83 30.88 -4.73
CA ALA A 472 -1.71 29.81 -4.27
C ALA A 472 -1.90 28.77 -5.38
N ALA A 473 -2.45 27.62 -5.02
CA ALA A 473 -2.79 26.58 -5.98
C ALA A 473 -3.80 27.15 -7.01
N GLY A 474 -3.46 27.07 -8.30
CA GLY A 474 -4.28 27.59 -9.40
C GLY A 474 -4.16 29.10 -9.62
N GLN A 475 -3.13 29.76 -9.11
CA GLN A 475 -2.86 31.19 -9.28
C GLN A 475 -1.49 31.42 -9.91
N ASN A 476 -1.47 32.16 -11.01
CA ASN A 476 -0.24 32.66 -11.63
C ASN A 476 0.06 34.10 -11.17
N SER A 477 1.34 34.47 -11.13
CA SER A 477 1.77 35.87 -11.03
C SER A 477 2.36 36.33 -12.37
N HIS A 478 1.93 37.51 -12.83
CA HIS A 478 2.30 38.06 -14.13
C HIS A 478 2.73 39.54 -14.01
N ASN A 479 3.60 39.99 -14.92
CA ASN A 479 4.13 41.36 -14.96
C ASN A 479 4.98 41.72 -13.71
N ASN A 480 5.78 40.76 -13.23
CA ASN A 480 6.75 40.96 -12.16
C ASN A 480 8.02 41.59 -12.76
N ASP A 481 7.87 42.81 -13.29
CA ASP A 481 8.83 43.38 -14.24
C ASP A 481 10.05 44.03 -13.55
N PHE A 482 11.23 43.81 -14.12
CA PHE A 482 12.52 44.28 -13.61
C PHE A 482 13.08 45.40 -14.51
N GLY A 483 13.17 46.62 -13.99
CA GLY A 483 13.73 47.79 -14.68
C GLY A 483 15.18 48.05 -14.27
N ASN A 484 16.06 48.30 -15.26
CA ASN A 484 17.38 48.89 -15.02
C ASN A 484 17.65 50.04 -15.99
N PHE A 485 18.35 51.06 -15.51
CA PHE A 485 18.88 52.18 -16.28
C PHE A 485 20.41 52.14 -16.41
N GLN A 486 20.99 52.97 -17.28
CA GLN A 486 22.43 53.20 -17.38
C GLN A 486 22.82 54.60 -16.87
N LEU A 487 23.82 54.66 -15.99
CA LEU A 487 24.33 55.93 -15.46
C LEU A 487 25.08 56.73 -16.53
N GLY A 488 24.49 57.84 -16.97
CA GLY A 488 25.13 58.78 -17.89
C GLY A 488 26.40 59.42 -17.30
N SER A 489 27.50 59.41 -18.07
CA SER A 489 28.75 60.05 -17.65
C SER A 489 28.86 61.50 -18.13
N ILE A 490 29.22 62.41 -17.22
CA ILE A 490 29.54 63.81 -17.54
C ILE A 490 31.06 63.97 -17.43
N SER A 491 31.69 64.47 -18.50
CA SER A 491 33.11 64.82 -18.53
C SER A 491 33.33 66.16 -19.23
N GLY A 492 34.47 66.79 -18.95
CA GLY A 492 34.89 68.08 -19.52
C GLY A 492 36.39 68.09 -19.83
N HIS A 493 36.79 69.03 -20.69
CA HIS A 493 38.17 69.22 -21.16
C HIS A 493 38.86 70.42 -20.49
#